data_AF-A0A9D7VLQ5-F1
#
_entry.id   AF-A0A9D7VLQ5-F1
#
_cell.length_a   1.000
_cell.length_b   1.000
_cell.length_c   1.000
_cell.angle_alpha   90.00
_cell.angle_beta   90.00
_cell.angle_gamma   90.00
#
_symmetry.space_group_name_H-M   'P 1'
#
loop_
_entity.id
_entity.type
_entity.pdbx_description
1 polymer ?
#
loop_
_entity_poly.entity_id
_entity_poly.type
_entity_poly.pdbx_seq_one_letter_code
_entity_poly.pdbx_strand_id
1 'polypeptide(L)'
;MRILETLEARLRTHGKTAPLNRYFDLVAGVSTGGLIAAGVAAPKPDDRSGAGGHDRGIAALLRGGGARGVRRRGLLERLVANPSAPFDERYDPRPLERLLKDRFGWTSIASALTRLVLPAYDIEARRPVIMSNGRESDGERPEDFYIWQAVRAAMATPTLFEPVKAERIGGEAASACSSTAAST
;
A
#
# COMPACT_ATOMS: atom_id res chain seq x y z
N MET A 1 -13.43 -5.85 7.94
CA MET A 1 -13.43 -6.06 6.48
C MET A 1 -14.56 -7.01 6.13
N ARG A 2 -15.81 -6.51 6.03
CA ARG A 2 -17.01 -7.33 5.72
C ARG A 2 -17.51 -7.13 4.29
N ILE A 3 -17.25 -5.96 3.70
CA ILE A 3 -17.84 -5.55 2.42
C ILE A 3 -17.27 -6.36 1.25
N LEU A 4 -15.94 -6.45 1.10
CA LEU A 4 -15.34 -7.24 0.02
C LEU A 4 -15.65 -8.74 0.13
N GLU A 5 -15.63 -9.30 1.34
CA GLU A 5 -16.01 -10.70 1.58
C GLU A 5 -17.49 -10.95 1.21
N THR A 6 -18.37 -10.01 1.57
CA THR A 6 -19.80 -10.07 1.24
C THR A 6 -20.01 -9.92 -0.27
N LEU A 7 -19.25 -9.04 -0.92
CA LEU A 7 -19.29 -8.86 -2.37
C LEU A 7 -18.84 -10.13 -3.08
N GLU A 8 -17.71 -10.73 -2.67
CA GLU A 8 -17.22 -11.97 -3.24
C GLU A 8 -18.24 -13.10 -3.06
N ALA A 9 -18.86 -13.21 -1.88
CA ALA A 9 -19.94 -14.17 -1.63
C ALA A 9 -21.14 -13.95 -2.55
N ARG A 10 -21.58 -12.69 -2.74
CA ARG A 10 -22.68 -12.35 -3.66
C ARG A 10 -22.33 -12.61 -5.13
N LEU A 11 -21.10 -12.34 -5.55
CA LEU A 11 -20.65 -12.66 -6.91
C LEU A 11 -20.75 -14.17 -7.15
N ARG A 12 -20.33 -14.98 -6.19
CA ARG A 12 -20.45 -16.45 -6.28
C ARG A 12 -21.91 -16.91 -6.39
N THR A 13 -22.86 -16.30 -5.67
CA THR A 13 -24.29 -16.66 -5.81
C THR A 13 -24.85 -16.34 -7.21
N HIS A 14 -24.19 -15.46 -7.96
CA HIS A 14 -24.51 -15.16 -9.37
C HIS A 14 -23.63 -15.93 -10.37
N GLY A 15 -22.95 -17.00 -9.95
CA GLY A 15 -22.09 -17.81 -10.83
C GLY A 15 -20.77 -17.15 -11.23
N LYS A 16 -20.42 -16.00 -10.63
CA LYS A 16 -19.19 -15.27 -10.90
C LYS A 16 -18.08 -15.75 -9.96
N THR A 17 -17.19 -16.60 -10.46
CA THR A 17 -16.14 -17.30 -9.67
C THR A 17 -14.70 -16.84 -9.98
N ALA A 18 -14.50 -16.01 -10.99
CA ALA A 18 -13.19 -15.37 -11.26
C ALA A 18 -12.73 -14.51 -10.07
N PRO A 19 -11.41 -14.27 -9.91
CA PRO A 19 -10.88 -13.44 -8.83
C PRO A 19 -11.31 -11.97 -8.97
N LEU A 20 -11.34 -11.22 -7.86
CA LEU A 20 -11.88 -9.85 -7.80
C LEU A 20 -11.23 -8.89 -8.81
N ASN A 21 -9.93 -9.02 -9.07
CA ASN A 21 -9.20 -8.22 -10.05
C ASN A 21 -9.71 -8.39 -11.50
N ARG A 22 -10.52 -9.40 -11.80
CA ARG A 22 -11.17 -9.59 -13.11
C ARG A 22 -12.51 -8.87 -13.24
N TYR A 23 -13.09 -8.40 -12.14
CA TYR A 23 -14.35 -7.65 -12.15
C TYR A 23 -14.16 -6.14 -11.97
N PHE A 24 -12.95 -5.71 -11.63
CA PHE A 24 -12.60 -4.32 -11.43
C PHE A 24 -11.49 -3.92 -12.40
N ASP A 25 -11.78 -2.96 -13.28
CA ASP A 25 -10.80 -2.38 -14.20
C ASP A 25 -9.76 -1.51 -13.49
N LEU A 26 -10.13 -1.01 -12.30
CA LEU A 26 -9.28 -0.18 -11.46
C LEU A 26 -9.55 -0.45 -9.97
N VAL A 27 -8.48 -0.53 -9.19
CA VAL A 27 -8.52 -0.62 -7.74
C VAL A 27 -7.59 0.44 -7.15
N ALA A 28 -8.14 1.30 -6.30
CA ALA A 28 -7.40 2.37 -5.63
C ALA A 28 -7.48 2.23 -4.12
N GLY A 29 -6.44 2.67 -3.41
CA GLY A 29 -6.46 2.62 -1.96
C GLY A 29 -5.39 3.47 -1.29
N VAL A 30 -5.78 4.08 -0.16
CA VAL A 30 -4.91 4.83 0.75
C VAL A 30 -4.91 4.16 2.11
N SER A 31 -3.81 4.22 2.84
CA SER A 31 -3.67 3.62 4.17
C SER A 31 -3.96 2.11 4.14
N THR A 32 -4.75 1.60 5.09
CA THR A 32 -5.24 0.21 5.06
C THR A 32 -5.92 -0.16 3.74
N GLY A 33 -6.56 0.82 3.08
CA GLY A 33 -7.14 0.63 1.75
C GLY A 33 -6.09 0.35 0.69
N GLY A 34 -4.90 0.94 0.78
CA GLY A 34 -3.77 0.67 -0.13
C GLY A 34 -3.28 -0.77 -0.03
N LEU A 35 -3.20 -1.30 1.20
CA LEU A 35 -2.88 -2.71 1.43
C LEU A 35 -3.95 -3.66 0.84
N ILE A 36 -5.23 -3.32 1.01
CA ILE A 36 -6.35 -4.08 0.44
C ILE A 36 -6.31 -4.02 -1.09
N ALA A 37 -6.17 -2.82 -1.66
CA ALA A 37 -6.09 -2.60 -3.09
C ALA A 37 -4.94 -3.38 -3.71
N ALA A 38 -3.75 -3.27 -3.12
CA ALA A 38 -2.57 -3.99 -3.55
C ALA A 38 -2.77 -5.50 -3.51
N GLY A 39 -3.37 -6.08 -2.47
CA GLY A 39 -3.54 -7.54 -2.48
C GLY A 39 -4.76 -8.06 -3.26
N VAL A 40 -5.64 -7.18 -3.75
CA VAL A 40 -6.56 -7.54 -4.84
C VAL A 40 -5.82 -7.53 -6.18
N ALA A 41 -5.00 -6.51 -6.44
CA ALA A 41 -4.41 -6.25 -7.75
C ALA A 41 -3.05 -6.94 -7.99
N ALA A 42 -2.27 -7.23 -6.96
CA ALA A 42 -0.93 -7.79 -7.10
C ALA A 42 -0.98 -9.28 -7.48
N PRO A 43 -0.06 -9.75 -8.34
CA PRO A 43 0.19 -11.18 -8.50
C PRO A 43 0.77 -11.75 -7.20
N LYS A 44 0.60 -13.05 -6.96
CA LYS A 44 1.40 -13.71 -5.91
C LYS A 44 2.83 -13.86 -6.41
N PRO A 45 3.82 -13.70 -5.52
CA PRO A 45 5.15 -14.26 -5.76
C PRO A 45 5.00 -15.73 -6.16
N ASP A 46 5.63 -16.12 -7.28
CA ASP A 46 5.67 -17.48 -7.85
C ASP A 46 4.37 -18.04 -8.48
N ASP A 47 3.27 -17.30 -8.52
CA ASP A 47 2.03 -17.76 -9.18
C ASP A 47 1.93 -17.27 -10.63
N ARG A 48 2.22 -18.15 -11.59
CA ARG A 48 2.09 -17.88 -13.02
C ARG A 48 0.65 -17.96 -13.56
N SER A 49 -0.33 -18.32 -12.73
CA SER A 49 -1.72 -18.49 -13.18
C SER A 49 -2.47 -17.17 -13.42
N GLY A 50 -1.91 -16.03 -12.98
CA GLY A 50 -2.59 -14.73 -13.03
C GLY A 50 -3.82 -14.65 -12.12
N ALA A 51 -4.00 -15.62 -11.22
CA ALA A 51 -5.00 -15.57 -10.17
C ALA A 51 -4.61 -14.46 -9.17
N GLY A 52 -5.43 -13.39 -9.13
CA GLY A 52 -5.29 -12.26 -8.21
C GLY A 52 -4.92 -12.69 -6.80
N GLY A 53 -3.88 -12.06 -6.26
CA GLY A 53 -2.94 -12.82 -5.48
C GLY A 53 -3.18 -12.96 -3.99
N HIS A 54 -4.05 -12.21 -3.32
CA HIS A 54 -3.92 -12.16 -1.85
C HIS A 54 -5.22 -12.05 -1.04
N ASP A 55 -6.36 -12.30 -1.66
CA ASP A 55 -7.69 -11.97 -1.12
C ASP A 55 -7.96 -12.50 0.31
N ARG A 56 -7.81 -13.82 0.55
CA ARG A 56 -8.09 -14.43 1.86
C ARG A 56 -7.07 -14.06 2.95
N GLY A 57 -5.83 -13.80 2.56
CA GLY A 57 -4.75 -13.55 3.50
C GLY A 57 -4.73 -12.10 4.04
N ILE A 58 -5.22 -11.10 3.30
CA ILE A 58 -5.23 -9.70 3.76
C ILE A 58 -6.27 -9.51 4.86
N ALA A 59 -7.46 -10.09 4.70
CA ALA A 59 -8.50 -10.02 5.72
C ALA A 59 -8.05 -10.71 7.01
N ALA A 60 -7.33 -11.83 6.91
CA ALA A 60 -6.67 -12.47 8.04
C ALA A 60 -5.56 -11.61 8.64
N LEU A 61 -4.77 -10.90 7.84
CA LEU A 61 -3.70 -10.01 8.30
C LEU A 61 -4.22 -8.82 9.11
N LEU A 62 -5.34 -8.24 8.65
CA LEU A 62 -6.04 -7.16 9.34
C LEU A 62 -6.75 -7.64 10.62
N ARG A 63 -7.14 -8.92 10.69
CA ARG A 63 -7.83 -9.54 11.85
C ARG A 63 -6.87 -10.15 12.89
N GLY A 64 -5.77 -10.77 12.45
CA GLY A 64 -4.97 -11.71 13.23
C GLY A 64 -3.69 -11.18 13.85
N GLY A 65 -3.15 -10.04 13.40
CA GLY A 65 -1.83 -9.62 13.89
C GLY A 65 -1.44 -8.15 13.73
N GLY A 66 -1.91 -7.45 12.68
CA GLY A 66 -1.57 -6.03 12.50
C GLY A 66 -2.24 -5.07 13.50
N ALA A 67 -3.29 -5.53 14.19
CA ALA A 67 -4.14 -4.71 15.05
C ALA A 67 -3.78 -4.73 16.54
N ARG A 68 -2.80 -5.54 16.99
CA ARG A 68 -2.30 -5.43 18.38
C ARG A 68 -1.46 -4.17 18.58
N GLY A 69 -0.85 -3.64 17.51
CA GLY A 69 -0.12 -2.37 17.53
C GLY A 69 -1.00 -1.15 17.27
N VAL A 70 -1.92 -1.19 16.29
CA VAL A 70 -2.54 0.03 15.74
C VAL A 70 -4.06 0.05 15.99
N ARG A 71 -4.49 0.31 17.23
CA ARG A 71 -5.92 0.44 17.57
C ARG A 71 -6.44 1.82 17.15
N ARG A 72 -7.22 1.89 16.04
CA ARG A 72 -7.82 3.14 15.50
C ARG A 72 -8.52 4.03 16.54
N ARG A 73 -9.17 3.44 17.55
CA ARG A 73 -9.90 4.19 18.59
C ARG A 73 -8.96 5.00 19.50
N GLY A 74 -7.81 4.44 19.88
CA GLY A 74 -6.83 5.16 20.70
C GLY A 74 -6.03 6.21 19.93
N LEU A 75 -6.00 6.13 18.59
CA LEU A 75 -5.31 7.10 17.72
C LEU A 75 -6.14 8.38 17.52
N LEU A 76 -7.43 8.24 17.22
CA LEU A 76 -8.34 9.38 17.10
C LEU A 76 -8.50 10.13 18.43
N GLU A 77 -8.68 9.41 19.54
CA GLU A 77 -8.78 10.01 20.88
C GLU A 77 -7.51 10.76 21.28
N ARG A 78 -6.31 10.25 20.94
CA ARG A 78 -5.03 10.90 21.29
C ARG A 78 -4.66 12.06 20.36
N LEU A 79 -5.08 12.03 19.09
CA LEU A 79 -4.89 13.14 18.15
C LEU A 79 -5.73 14.36 18.54
N VAL A 80 -6.95 14.11 19.03
CA VAL A 80 -7.82 15.17 19.59
C VAL A 80 -7.28 15.69 20.92
N ALA A 81 -6.70 14.82 21.74
CA ALA A 81 -6.18 15.21 23.06
C ALA A 81 -4.87 16.00 23.05
N ASN A 82 -4.07 15.96 21.97
CA ASN A 82 -2.78 16.67 21.95
C ASN A 82 -2.37 17.14 20.54
N PRO A 83 -2.88 18.29 20.07
CA PRO A 83 -2.63 18.79 18.71
C PRO A 83 -1.17 19.25 18.44
N SER A 84 -0.32 19.36 19.47
CA SER A 84 1.08 19.79 19.38
C SER A 84 2.12 18.65 19.40
N ALA A 85 1.69 17.39 19.34
CA ALA A 85 2.58 16.21 19.39
C ALA A 85 2.90 15.51 18.03
N PRO A 86 3.01 16.18 16.86
CA PRO A 86 3.17 15.48 15.59
C PRO A 86 4.59 14.94 15.30
N PHE A 87 5.59 15.19 16.16
CA PHE A 87 7.00 14.88 15.87
C PHE A 87 7.63 13.76 16.72
N ASP A 88 6.85 13.05 17.54
CA ASP A 88 7.37 11.92 18.32
C ASP A 88 6.91 10.60 17.66
N GLU A 89 7.80 9.99 16.88
CA GLU A 89 7.56 8.79 16.08
C GLU A 89 7.23 7.58 16.96
N ARG A 90 5.96 7.14 16.92
CA ARG A 90 5.44 6.18 17.91
C ARG A 90 5.62 4.70 17.55
N TYR A 91 5.99 4.36 16.30
CA TYR A 91 6.07 2.95 15.85
C TYR A 91 7.27 2.67 14.95
N ASP A 92 8.00 1.61 15.33
CA ASP A 92 9.04 0.98 14.51
C ASP A 92 8.45 0.49 13.16
N PRO A 93 9.00 0.94 12.02
CA PRO A 93 8.49 0.56 10.69
C PRO A 93 8.86 -0.87 10.27
N ARG A 94 9.88 -1.49 10.89
CA ARG A 94 10.45 -2.78 10.46
C ARG A 94 9.44 -3.93 10.42
N PRO A 95 8.53 -4.11 11.40
CA PRO A 95 7.55 -5.19 11.36
C PRO A 95 6.55 -5.05 10.21
N LEU A 96 6.13 -3.82 9.91
CA LEU A 96 5.24 -3.55 8.78
C LEU A 96 5.95 -3.81 7.46
N GLU A 97 7.19 -3.34 7.30
CA GLU A 97 7.95 -3.58 6.08
C GLU A 97 8.23 -5.06 5.82
N ARG A 98 8.63 -5.82 6.85
CA ARG A 98 8.82 -7.27 6.73
C ARG A 98 7.55 -7.95 6.24
N LEU A 99 6.41 -7.62 6.85
CA LEU A 99 5.11 -8.14 6.45
C LEU A 99 4.79 -7.79 4.99
N LEU A 100 5.00 -6.55 4.57
CA LEU A 100 4.74 -6.12 3.20
C LEU A 100 5.66 -6.82 2.20
N LYS A 101 6.95 -6.99 2.54
CA LYS A 101 7.94 -7.72 1.73
C LYS A 101 7.63 -9.20 1.64
N ASP A 102 7.30 -9.86 2.75
CA ASP A 102 6.89 -11.27 2.76
C ASP A 102 5.64 -11.49 1.90
N ARG A 103 4.77 -10.47 1.84
CA ARG A 103 3.54 -10.54 1.08
C ARG A 103 3.73 -10.32 -0.41
N PHE A 104 4.30 -9.19 -0.77
CA PHE A 104 4.36 -8.70 -2.14
C PHE A 104 5.70 -9.01 -2.82
N GLY A 105 6.70 -9.46 -2.06
CA GLY A 105 8.05 -9.67 -2.55
C GLY A 105 8.63 -8.42 -3.21
N TRP A 106 9.41 -8.64 -4.27
CA TRP A 106 9.97 -7.60 -5.13
C TRP A 106 9.10 -7.39 -6.38
N THR A 107 7.78 -7.42 -6.20
CA THR A 107 6.84 -7.22 -7.31
C THR A 107 6.73 -5.75 -7.66
N SER A 108 6.95 -5.42 -8.93
CA SER A 108 6.74 -4.09 -9.50
C SER A 108 5.25 -3.77 -9.61
N ILE A 109 4.89 -2.49 -9.46
CA ILE A 109 3.51 -2.02 -9.68
C ILE A 109 3.09 -2.27 -11.13
N ALA A 110 4.00 -2.09 -12.10
CA ALA A 110 3.74 -2.37 -13.50
C ALA A 110 3.27 -3.83 -13.75
N SER A 111 3.61 -4.77 -12.87
CA SER A 111 3.17 -6.16 -12.91
C SER A 111 1.81 -6.42 -12.27
N ALA A 112 1.10 -5.40 -11.77
CA ALA A 112 -0.23 -5.55 -11.20
C ALA A 112 -1.23 -6.06 -12.26
N LEU A 113 -2.11 -6.98 -11.84
CA LEU A 113 -3.04 -7.72 -12.69
C LEU A 113 -4.28 -6.90 -13.12
N THR A 114 -4.49 -5.73 -12.52
CA THR A 114 -5.48 -4.73 -12.89
C THR A 114 -4.89 -3.34 -12.65
N ARG A 115 -5.57 -2.26 -13.06
CA ARG A 115 -5.06 -0.91 -12.83
C ARG A 115 -5.04 -0.62 -11.33
N LEU A 116 -3.85 -0.50 -10.76
CA LEU A 116 -3.64 -0.22 -9.34
C LEU A 116 -3.30 1.27 -9.18
N VAL A 117 -3.92 1.93 -8.21
CA VAL A 117 -3.60 3.33 -7.87
C VAL A 117 -3.36 3.45 -6.37
N LEU A 118 -2.15 3.84 -6.02
CA LEU A 118 -1.70 4.06 -4.64
C LEU A 118 -1.23 5.51 -4.50
N PRO A 119 -2.10 6.41 -3.98
CA PRO A 119 -1.72 7.78 -3.73
C PRO A 119 -0.73 7.86 -2.56
N ALA A 120 0.30 8.69 -2.73
CA ALA A 120 1.27 9.03 -1.71
C ALA A 120 1.57 10.54 -1.75
N TYR A 121 2.34 11.01 -0.77
CA TYR A 121 2.80 12.39 -0.72
C TYR A 121 4.32 12.42 -0.53
N ASP A 122 5.01 13.12 -1.44
CA ASP A 122 6.44 13.37 -1.34
C ASP A 122 6.65 14.64 -0.51
N ILE A 123 7.20 14.45 0.69
CA ILE A 123 7.45 15.53 1.64
C ILE A 123 8.65 16.40 1.26
N GLU A 124 9.63 15.86 0.52
CA GLU A 124 10.82 16.60 0.10
C GLU A 124 10.49 17.51 -1.08
N ALA A 125 9.85 16.95 -2.11
CA ALA A 125 9.38 17.71 -3.27
C ALA A 125 8.07 18.48 -3.01
N ARG A 126 7.44 18.27 -1.84
CA ARG A 126 6.15 18.89 -1.42
C ARG A 126 5.04 18.72 -2.47
N ARG A 127 4.89 17.51 -3.02
CA ARG A 127 3.91 17.23 -4.06
C ARG A 127 3.21 15.88 -3.87
N PRO A 128 1.97 15.73 -4.35
CA PRO A 128 1.35 14.41 -4.44
C PRO A 128 2.09 13.54 -5.45
N VAL A 129 2.18 12.23 -5.15
CA VAL A 129 2.73 11.22 -6.05
C VAL A 129 1.67 10.15 -6.26
N ILE A 130 1.33 9.86 -7.52
CA ILE A 130 0.37 8.82 -7.88
C ILE A 130 1.15 7.61 -8.36
N MET A 131 1.26 6.59 -7.52
CA MET A 131 1.93 5.35 -7.89
C MET A 131 0.91 4.43 -8.58
N SER A 132 1.05 4.23 -9.88
CA SER A 132 0.11 3.45 -10.69
C SER A 132 0.82 2.69 -11.81
N ASN A 133 0.18 1.69 -12.40
CA ASN A 133 0.65 0.96 -13.60
C ASN A 133 -0.02 1.42 -14.89
N GLY A 134 -0.91 2.39 -14.81
CA GLY A 134 -1.62 2.88 -15.97
C GLY A 134 -0.99 4.13 -16.56
N ARG A 135 -1.13 4.32 -17.88
CA ARG A 135 -0.52 5.44 -18.60
C ARG A 135 -0.90 6.79 -18.01
N GLU A 136 0.06 7.71 -18.07
CA GLU A 136 -0.07 9.12 -17.76
C GLU A 136 -0.87 9.86 -18.86
N SER A 137 -1.23 11.12 -18.62
CA SER A 137 -2.01 11.94 -19.56
C SER A 137 -1.32 12.20 -20.89
N ASP A 138 0.02 12.16 -20.91
CA ASP A 138 0.87 12.27 -22.09
C ASP A 138 1.06 10.93 -22.83
N GLY A 139 0.52 9.84 -22.27
CA GLY A 139 0.65 8.49 -22.81
C GLY A 139 1.88 7.72 -22.32
N GLU A 140 2.77 8.36 -21.57
CA GLU A 140 3.98 7.72 -21.04
C GLU A 140 3.67 6.73 -19.91
N ARG A 141 4.64 5.86 -19.63
CA ARG A 141 4.54 4.96 -18.47
C ARG A 141 4.93 5.73 -17.20
N PRO A 142 4.13 5.62 -16.12
CA PRO A 142 4.50 6.21 -14.84
C PRO A 142 5.78 5.60 -14.30
N GLU A 143 6.40 6.31 -13.37
CA GLU A 143 7.52 5.80 -12.56
C GLU A 143 7.11 4.49 -11.86
N ASP A 144 7.99 3.48 -11.93
CA ASP A 144 7.71 2.17 -11.36
C ASP A 144 8.38 1.99 -10.00
N PHE A 145 7.67 1.31 -9.11
CA PHE A 145 8.07 1.10 -7.72
C PHE A 145 7.72 -0.32 -7.29
N TYR A 146 8.37 -0.83 -6.24
CA TYR A 146 7.92 -2.07 -5.63
C TYR A 146 6.59 -1.84 -4.89
N ILE A 147 5.65 -2.76 -5.05
CA ILE A 147 4.32 -2.68 -4.43
C ILE A 147 4.43 -2.52 -2.90
N TRP A 148 5.39 -3.19 -2.25
CA TRP A 148 5.58 -3.05 -0.80
C TRP A 148 5.98 -1.61 -0.41
N GLN A 149 6.81 -0.93 -1.19
CA GLN A 149 7.19 0.48 -0.96
C GLN A 149 6.00 1.40 -1.18
N ALA A 150 5.26 1.20 -2.27
CA ALA A 150 4.11 2.03 -2.58
C ALA A 150 2.98 1.88 -1.57
N VAL A 151 2.70 0.66 -1.10
CA VAL A 151 1.76 0.44 0.00
C VAL A 151 2.26 1.12 1.27
N ARG A 152 3.56 1.00 1.59
CA ARG A 152 4.14 1.67 2.76
C ARG A 152 4.02 3.20 2.67
N ALA A 153 4.26 3.77 1.49
CA ALA A 153 4.14 5.20 1.22
C ALA A 153 2.69 5.67 1.32
N ALA A 154 1.75 4.94 0.73
CA ALA A 154 0.32 5.20 0.84
C ALA A 154 -0.21 5.02 2.28
N MET A 155 0.50 4.27 3.12
CA MET A 155 0.20 4.07 4.54
C MET A 155 0.86 5.07 5.48
N ALA A 156 1.78 5.90 5.01
CA ALA A 156 2.51 6.85 5.84
C ALA A 156 1.57 7.96 6.35
N THR A 157 0.92 7.69 7.49
CA THR A 157 0.32 8.72 8.32
C THR A 157 1.47 9.44 9.02
N PRO A 158 1.71 10.74 8.77
CA PRO A 158 2.92 11.45 9.22
C PRO A 158 3.20 11.37 10.72
N THR A 159 2.16 11.18 11.54
CA THR A 159 2.26 11.10 13.01
C THR A 159 2.43 9.68 13.56
N LEU A 160 2.40 8.66 12.71
CA LEU A 160 2.40 7.26 13.12
C LEU A 160 3.67 6.51 12.71
N PHE A 161 4.25 6.87 11.58
CA PHE A 161 5.39 6.18 11.01
C PHE A 161 6.36 7.16 10.36
N GLU A 162 7.66 6.86 10.46
CA GLU A 162 8.67 7.52 9.64
C GLU A 162 8.30 7.45 8.13
N PRO A 163 8.58 8.53 7.38
CA PRO A 163 8.48 8.53 5.92
C PRO A 163 9.30 7.40 5.32
N VAL A 164 8.72 6.68 4.36
CA VAL A 164 9.47 5.67 3.62
C VAL A 164 10.19 6.32 2.45
N LYS A 165 11.44 5.93 2.26
CA LYS A 165 12.17 6.19 1.03
C LYS A 165 11.75 5.16 -0.03
N ALA A 166 10.92 5.58 -0.98
CA ALA A 166 10.56 4.77 -2.13
C ALA A 166 11.63 4.92 -3.22
N GLU A 167 12.15 3.81 -3.71
CA GLU A 167 13.18 3.78 -4.76
C GLU A 167 12.54 3.39 -6.08
N ARG A 168 12.85 4.16 -7.13
CA ARG A 168 12.38 3.91 -8.49
C ARG A 168 13.09 2.68 -9.07
N ILE A 169 12.34 1.79 -9.69
CA ILE A 169 12.90 0.63 -10.40
C ILE A 169 13.46 1.09 -11.75
N GLY A 170 14.73 0.79 -12.01
CA GLY A 170 15.37 1.04 -13.32
C GLY A 170 15.78 2.49 -13.59
N GLY A 171 15.67 3.40 -12.61
CA GLY A 171 16.33 4.70 -12.69
C GLY A 171 17.82 4.57 -12.38
N GLU A 172 18.68 5.38 -13.03
CA GLU A 172 19.92 5.81 -12.38
C GLU A 172 19.57 6.30 -10.97
N ALA A 173 20.46 6.03 -10.01
CA ALA A 173 20.31 6.41 -8.60
C ALA A 173 20.23 7.94 -8.45
N ALA A 174 19.11 8.53 -8.85
CA ALA A 174 18.83 9.94 -8.72
C ALA A 174 18.38 10.15 -7.28
N SER A 175 19.38 10.53 -6.47
CA SER A 175 19.28 11.22 -5.20
C SER A 175 18.28 10.63 -4.22
N ALA A 176 18.86 9.83 -3.33
CA ALA A 176 18.40 9.57 -2.00
C ALA A 176 17.50 10.67 -1.38
N CYS A 177 16.26 10.34 -1.00
CA CYS A 177 15.69 10.91 0.22
C CYS A 177 16.59 10.44 1.37
N SER A 178 17.50 11.28 1.84
CA SER A 178 18.37 11.01 2.98
C SER A 178 18.17 12.13 3.99
N SER A 179 17.54 11.82 5.12
CA SER A 179 17.68 12.62 6.32
C SER A 179 19.05 12.32 6.94
N THR A 180 20.05 13.09 6.54
CA THR A 180 21.20 13.31 7.42
C THR A 180 20.72 14.26 8.52
N ALA A 181 20.38 13.71 9.68
CA ALA A 181 20.27 14.49 10.89
C ALA A 181 21.66 15.02 11.23
N ALA A 182 21.94 16.26 10.82
CA ALA A 182 23.08 17.01 11.31
C ALA A 182 22.81 17.35 12.77
N SER A 183 23.60 16.76 13.66
CA SER A 183 23.75 17.19 15.03
C SER A 183 24.23 18.63 15.06
N THR A 184 23.53 19.50 15.79
CA THR A 184 24.15 20.58 16.57
C THR A 184 23.22 20.96 17.71
#